data_AF-A0A0K3BDP5-F1
#
_entry.id   AF-A0A0K3BDP5-F1
#
_cell.length_a   1.000
_cell.length_b   1.000
_cell.length_c   1.000
_cell.angle_alpha   90.00
_cell.angle_beta   90.00
_cell.angle_gamma   90.00
#
_symmetry.space_group_name_H-M   'P 1'
#
loop_
_entity.id
_entity.type
_entity.pdbx_description
1 polymer ?
#
loop_
_entity_poly.entity_id
_entity_poly.type
_entity_poly.pdbx_seq_one_letter_code
_entity_poly.pdbx_strand_id
1 'polypeptide(L)'
;MVPLIGLVLGVAVLQPSDVPKLDVPAAIRALETQQVYQAPGVVTHIDLSLVAREMKPDTKLLIAPFATGYKDEKHYDEHYDKVYEPLKKWADSKKVRLITVEGLYTRWGPSNPTELRQQTSYMDITGPVLASIRDGNRTPVGQAYPAYEVRTPTPSQVADLAGKLRQNPVYNAPDRADKFTLPTQSIKDKTGFTVRVAALPALKPGEPFVDYAPALAKEFPDDIVLVGQGYWTEAAGKDQQLVDSARNYAFGRYEIGTFSKGGTIDGRVGTIVTRLSELSRRKPFGRPQPETYDPAATIARYTPLAWGGSAVILGGGALAGFALRHRRRRQREEAALLQAKAKAYARISELGTALVDDRKPAAAERYTTARDLFEQAHTAEAMTEVERIAEEGLALL
;
A
#
# COMPACT_ATOMS: atom_id res chain seq x y z
N MET A 1 -23.85 3.93 -3.63
CA MET A 1 -22.54 4.55 -3.39
C MET A 1 -21.75 3.65 -2.45
N VAL A 2 -20.96 2.74 -3.01
CA VAL A 2 -20.02 1.87 -2.28
C VAL A 2 -18.63 2.29 -2.77
N PRO A 3 -17.64 2.48 -1.88
CA PRO A 3 -16.37 3.06 -2.28
C PRO A 3 -15.67 2.11 -3.25
N LEU A 4 -15.26 2.64 -4.40
CA LEU A 4 -14.16 2.08 -5.17
C LEU A 4 -12.98 1.98 -4.21
N ILE A 5 -12.71 0.80 -3.67
CA ILE A 5 -11.38 0.45 -3.20
C ILE A 5 -10.58 0.25 -4.48
N GLY A 6 -10.21 1.37 -5.10
CA GLY A 6 -9.03 1.47 -5.94
C GLY A 6 -7.87 1.16 -5.02
N LEU A 7 -7.56 -0.13 -4.89
CA LEU A 7 -6.24 -0.60 -4.53
C LEU A 7 -5.34 -0.21 -5.70
N VAL A 8 -5.01 1.08 -5.73
CA VAL A 8 -3.74 1.57 -6.20
C VAL A 8 -2.74 0.71 -5.44
N LEU A 9 -2.23 -0.33 -6.10
CA LEU A 9 -0.91 -0.81 -5.75
C LEU A 9 -0.07 0.45 -5.87
N GLY A 10 0.20 1.07 -4.72
CA GLY A 10 1.35 1.91 -4.57
C GLY A 10 2.48 1.02 -5.05
N VAL A 11 2.89 1.24 -6.30
CA VAL A 11 4.19 0.81 -6.78
C VAL A 11 5.13 1.62 -5.91
N ALA A 12 5.33 1.13 -4.68
CA ALA A 12 6.39 1.56 -3.84
C ALA A 12 7.62 1.19 -4.65
N VAL A 13 8.15 2.21 -5.33
CA VAL A 13 9.47 2.18 -5.94
C VAL A 13 10.39 1.92 -4.76
N LEU A 14 10.64 0.64 -4.47
CA LEU A 14 11.52 0.21 -3.40
C LEU A 14 12.93 0.55 -3.88
N GLN A 15 13.39 1.76 -3.58
CA GLN A 15 14.79 2.10 -3.81
C GLN A 15 15.67 1.06 -3.09
N PRO A 16 16.82 0.66 -3.65
CA PRO A 16 17.78 -0.12 -2.89
C PRO A 16 18.14 0.65 -1.61
N SER A 17 18.04 0.00 -0.45
CA SER A 17 18.08 0.61 0.88
C SER A 17 19.41 1.29 1.24
N ASP A 18 20.44 1.09 0.44
CA ASP A 18 21.83 1.31 0.84
C ASP A 18 22.51 2.48 0.12
N VAL A 19 21.77 3.25 -0.69
CA VAL A 19 22.35 4.41 -1.40
C VAL A 19 22.36 5.62 -0.46
N PRO A 20 23.53 6.20 -0.13
CA PRO A 20 23.63 7.35 0.76
C PRO A 20 22.93 8.57 0.14
N LYS A 21 22.35 9.42 1.00
CA LYS A 21 21.79 10.71 0.57
C LYS A 21 22.93 11.65 0.16
N LEU A 22 22.65 12.54 -0.80
CA LEU A 22 23.58 13.62 -1.16
C LEU A 22 23.81 14.56 0.04
N ASP A 23 25.06 14.69 0.48
CA ASP A 23 25.50 15.74 1.40
C ASP A 23 25.75 17.03 0.60
N VAL A 24 24.75 17.91 0.59
CA VAL A 24 24.78 19.17 -0.16
C VAL A 24 25.88 20.12 0.33
N PRO A 25 26.06 20.36 1.64
CA PRO A 25 27.21 21.11 2.15
C PRO A 25 28.57 20.56 1.68
N ALA A 26 28.78 19.24 1.72
CA ALA A 26 30.02 18.64 1.23
C ALA A 26 30.20 18.81 -0.27
N ALA A 27 29.13 18.63 -1.06
CA ALA A 27 29.15 18.85 -2.50
C ALA A 27 29.53 20.29 -2.87
N ILE A 28 28.94 21.28 -2.18
CA ILE A 28 29.27 22.68 -2.37
C ILE A 28 30.76 22.94 -2.08
N ARG A 29 31.27 22.49 -0.92
CA ARG A 29 32.69 22.65 -0.56
C ARG A 29 33.64 22.04 -1.59
N ALA A 30 33.30 20.87 -2.13
CA ALA A 30 34.11 20.23 -3.17
C ALA A 30 34.10 21.05 -4.48
N LEU A 31 32.92 21.49 -4.93
CA LEU A 31 32.78 22.24 -6.18
C LEU A 31 33.37 23.66 -6.14
N GLU A 32 33.64 24.21 -4.95
CA GLU A 32 34.42 25.45 -4.81
C GLU A 32 35.87 25.29 -5.28
N THR A 33 36.44 24.08 -5.17
CA THR A 33 37.84 23.80 -5.54
C THR A 33 37.97 22.93 -6.78
N GLN A 34 36.92 22.20 -7.16
CA GLN A 34 36.90 21.24 -8.26
C GLN A 34 35.87 21.63 -9.32
N GLN A 35 36.13 21.27 -10.58
CA GLN A 35 35.16 21.49 -11.66
C GLN A 35 34.09 20.38 -11.69
N VAL A 36 34.46 19.17 -11.29
CA VAL A 36 33.60 17.99 -11.23
C VAL A 36 33.67 17.40 -9.83
N TYR A 37 32.53 17.05 -9.26
CA TYR A 37 32.44 16.31 -8.00
C TYR A 37 31.53 15.10 -8.14
N GLN A 38 32.06 13.92 -7.77
CA GLN A 38 31.29 12.68 -7.63
C GLN A 38 31.00 12.44 -6.15
N ALA A 39 29.72 12.51 -5.77
CA ALA A 39 29.31 12.23 -4.41
C ALA A 39 29.42 10.72 -4.08
N PRO A 40 29.55 10.35 -2.80
CA PRO A 40 29.42 8.95 -2.39
C PRO A 40 28.08 8.35 -2.86
N GLY A 41 28.10 7.07 -3.27
CA GLY A 41 26.90 6.35 -3.70
C GLY A 41 26.47 6.55 -5.15
N VAL A 42 27.28 7.22 -5.96
CA VAL A 42 27.06 7.33 -7.41
C VAL A 42 27.02 5.94 -8.04
N VAL A 43 25.98 5.70 -8.84
CA VAL A 43 25.78 4.45 -9.59
C VAL A 43 26.13 4.59 -11.06
N THR A 44 26.35 5.81 -11.54
CA THR A 44 26.46 6.11 -12.96
C THR A 44 27.89 6.14 -13.46
N HIS A 45 28.02 5.79 -14.74
CA HIS A 45 29.25 5.89 -15.49
C HIS A 45 29.22 7.16 -16.35
N ILE A 46 30.28 7.95 -16.27
CA ILE A 46 30.52 9.13 -17.11
C ILE A 46 31.98 9.09 -17.56
N ASP A 47 32.23 9.23 -18.87
CA ASP A 47 33.57 9.54 -19.36
C ASP A 47 33.95 10.99 -18.99
N LEU A 48 34.53 11.14 -17.80
CA LEU A 48 34.95 12.44 -17.27
C LEU A 48 36.01 13.12 -18.13
N SER A 49 36.85 12.34 -18.83
CA SER A 49 37.90 12.90 -19.69
C SER A 49 37.30 13.54 -20.94
N LEU A 50 36.25 12.95 -21.49
CA LEU A 50 35.50 13.53 -22.59
C LEU A 50 34.67 14.75 -22.13
N VAL A 51 33.98 14.61 -21.00
CA VAL A 51 33.18 15.69 -20.40
C VAL A 51 34.02 16.91 -20.07
N ALA A 52 35.16 16.75 -19.39
CA ALA A 52 36.03 17.84 -18.99
C ALA A 52 36.56 18.66 -20.19
N ARG A 53 36.75 18.02 -21.36
CA ARG A 53 37.18 18.69 -22.59
C ARG A 53 36.15 19.66 -23.15
N GLU A 54 34.86 19.48 -22.86
CA GLU A 54 33.79 20.35 -23.33
C GLU A 54 33.33 21.38 -22.28
N MET A 55 33.74 21.20 -21.01
CA MET A 55 33.36 22.11 -19.93
C MET A 55 34.12 23.44 -20.01
N LYS A 56 33.38 24.56 -19.95
CA LYS A 56 33.97 25.89 -19.76
C LYS A 56 34.46 26.08 -18.32
N PRO A 57 35.41 26.99 -18.06
CA PRO A 57 35.93 27.24 -16.71
C PRO A 57 34.87 27.60 -15.66
N ASP A 58 33.76 28.20 -16.09
CA ASP A 58 32.62 28.61 -15.25
C ASP A 58 31.55 27.51 -15.09
N THR A 59 31.75 26.34 -15.70
CA THR A 59 30.83 25.21 -15.61
C THR A 59 31.28 24.23 -14.54
N LYS A 60 30.35 23.79 -13.70
CA LYS A 60 30.53 22.82 -12.63
C LYS A 60 29.63 21.62 -12.87
N LEU A 61 30.11 20.42 -12.56
CA LEU A 61 29.35 19.17 -12.68
C LEU A 61 29.27 18.47 -11.32
N LEU A 62 28.04 18.31 -10.83
CA LEU A 62 27.72 17.49 -9.66
C LEU A 62 27.14 16.16 -10.12
N ILE A 63 27.76 15.05 -9.69
CA ILE A 63 27.28 13.70 -9.94
C ILE A 63 26.83 13.12 -8.60
N ALA A 64 25.52 13.00 -8.43
CA ALA A 64 24.88 12.59 -7.20
C ALA A 64 24.31 11.15 -7.30
N PRO A 65 24.17 10.44 -6.17
CA PRO A 65 23.37 9.21 -6.09
C PRO A 65 21.91 9.42 -6.52
N PHE A 66 21.13 8.35 -6.59
CA PHE A 66 19.68 8.48 -6.76
C PHE A 66 19.05 9.33 -5.63
N ALA A 67 18.05 10.12 -6.00
CA ALA A 67 17.24 10.94 -5.12
C ALA A 67 16.53 10.08 -4.08
N THR A 68 16.91 10.17 -2.81
CA THR A 68 16.18 9.47 -1.75
C THR A 68 14.93 10.26 -1.35
N GLY A 69 13.80 9.57 -1.18
CA GLY A 69 12.71 10.09 -0.35
C GLY A 69 11.44 10.52 -1.06
N TYR A 70 11.31 10.48 -2.38
CA TYR A 70 10.03 10.81 -3.03
C TYR A 70 8.97 9.70 -2.88
N LYS A 71 8.39 9.53 -1.70
CA LYS A 71 7.30 8.57 -1.45
C LYS A 71 5.91 9.17 -1.69
N ASP A 72 5.77 10.50 -1.64
CA ASP A 72 4.54 11.25 -1.97
C ASP A 72 4.87 12.68 -2.45
N GLU A 73 3.86 13.47 -2.84
CA GLU A 73 4.02 14.87 -3.29
C GLU A 73 4.71 15.77 -2.25
N LYS A 74 4.51 15.55 -0.95
CA LYS A 74 5.16 16.36 0.10
C LYS A 74 6.68 16.18 0.11
N HIS A 75 7.17 15.04 -0.36
CA HIS A 75 8.60 14.79 -0.43
C HIS A 75 9.25 15.45 -1.67
N TYR A 76 8.46 15.91 -2.65
CA TYR A 76 8.99 16.72 -3.76
C TYR A 76 9.47 18.07 -3.26
N ASP A 77 8.65 18.73 -2.44
CA ASP A 77 8.98 20.02 -1.83
C ASP A 77 10.22 19.89 -0.94
N GLU A 78 10.33 18.81 -0.16
CA GLU A 78 11.52 18.57 0.66
C GLU A 78 12.82 18.41 -0.14
N HIS A 79 12.78 17.67 -1.25
CA HIS A 79 13.96 17.52 -2.10
C HIS A 79 14.33 18.86 -2.76
N TYR A 80 13.32 19.59 -3.24
CA TYR A 80 13.51 20.92 -3.81
C TYR A 80 14.19 21.87 -2.80
N ASP A 81 13.67 21.96 -1.58
CA ASP A 81 14.16 22.88 -0.54
C ASP A 81 15.52 22.47 0.02
N LYS A 82 15.79 21.17 0.16
CA LYS A 82 17.01 20.67 0.81
C LYS A 82 18.16 20.43 -0.16
N VAL A 83 17.88 20.19 -1.44
CA VAL A 83 18.89 19.83 -2.44
C VAL A 83 18.98 20.84 -3.56
N TYR A 84 17.89 21.03 -4.31
CA TYR A 84 17.92 21.87 -5.50
C TYR A 84 18.14 23.35 -5.16
N GLU A 85 17.34 23.91 -4.24
CA GLU A 85 17.37 25.34 -3.91
C GLU A 85 18.73 25.79 -3.35
N PRO A 86 19.38 25.08 -2.41
CA PRO A 86 20.70 25.46 -1.90
C PRO A 86 21.79 25.38 -2.96
N LEU A 87 21.79 24.34 -3.79
CA LEU A 87 22.73 24.20 -4.91
C LEU A 87 22.57 25.33 -5.93
N LYS A 88 21.32 25.67 -6.27
CA LYS A 88 21.00 26.77 -7.16
C LYS A 88 21.46 28.12 -6.59
N LYS A 89 21.11 28.42 -5.33
CA LYS A 89 21.52 29.66 -4.64
C LYS A 89 23.03 29.81 -4.62
N TRP A 90 23.76 28.75 -4.32
CA TRP A 90 25.22 28.74 -4.37
C TRP A 90 25.75 29.01 -5.78
N ALA A 91 25.26 28.29 -6.80
CA ALA A 91 25.71 28.44 -8.18
C ALA A 91 25.48 29.87 -8.70
N ASP A 92 24.30 30.43 -8.45
CA ASP A 92 23.94 31.81 -8.79
C ASP A 92 24.89 32.82 -8.10
N SER A 93 25.16 32.63 -6.80
CA SER A 93 26.03 33.53 -6.03
C SER A 93 27.48 33.55 -6.53
N LYS A 94 27.98 32.40 -7.00
CA LYS A 94 29.33 32.25 -7.55
C LYS A 94 29.40 32.56 -9.04
N LYS A 95 28.25 32.86 -9.67
CA LYS A 95 28.11 33.05 -11.13
C LYS A 95 28.67 31.87 -11.93
N VAL A 96 28.50 30.66 -11.42
CA VAL A 96 28.88 29.42 -12.09
C VAL A 96 27.65 28.72 -12.64
N ARG A 97 27.81 28.01 -13.75
CA ARG A 97 26.78 27.11 -14.24
C ARG A 97 26.93 25.76 -13.57
N LEU A 98 25.93 25.34 -12.82
CA LEU A 98 25.89 24.01 -12.24
C LEU A 98 25.07 23.06 -13.12
N ILE A 99 25.70 21.98 -13.58
CA ILE A 99 25.05 20.83 -14.17
C ILE A 99 24.92 19.78 -13.08
N THR A 100 23.69 19.33 -12.84
CA THR A 100 23.40 18.27 -11.87
C THR A 100 23.04 16.99 -12.61
N VAL A 101 23.63 15.91 -12.11
CA VAL A 101 23.27 14.54 -12.41
C VAL A 101 22.79 13.93 -11.11
N GLU A 102 21.61 13.33 -11.14
CA GLU A 102 21.04 12.64 -9.98
C GLU A 102 20.59 11.23 -10.39
N GLY A 103 21.31 10.22 -9.91
CA GLY A 103 21.15 8.87 -10.46
C GLY A 103 21.41 8.90 -11.97
N LEU A 104 20.46 8.39 -12.75
CA LEU A 104 20.49 8.42 -14.21
C LEU A 104 19.86 9.68 -14.81
N TYR A 105 19.38 10.62 -14.00
CA TYR A 105 18.67 11.80 -14.47
C TYR A 105 19.61 13.00 -14.65
N THR A 106 19.43 13.72 -15.76
CA THR A 106 19.94 15.07 -15.97
C THR A 106 18.94 15.83 -16.84
N ARG A 107 19.22 17.10 -17.16
CA ARG A 107 18.32 17.95 -17.96
C ARG A 107 17.98 17.35 -19.33
N TRP A 108 18.94 16.63 -19.92
CA TRP A 108 18.75 15.90 -21.17
C TRP A 108 18.58 14.41 -20.88
N GLY A 109 17.69 13.77 -21.63
CA GLY A 109 17.42 12.35 -21.54
C GLY A 109 17.68 11.63 -22.86
N PRO A 110 17.45 10.31 -22.90
CA PRO A 110 17.61 9.54 -24.12
C PRO A 110 16.51 9.92 -25.12
N SER A 111 16.89 10.15 -26.38
CA SER A 111 15.97 10.58 -27.43
C SER A 111 15.34 9.41 -28.20
N ASN A 112 15.86 8.20 -28.00
CA ASN A 112 15.40 7.00 -28.69
C ASN A 112 15.66 5.74 -27.82
N PRO A 113 15.06 4.59 -28.16
CA PRO A 113 15.24 3.35 -27.41
C PRO A 113 16.69 2.86 -27.31
N THR A 114 17.54 3.16 -28.30
CA THR A 114 18.95 2.76 -28.28
C THR A 114 19.71 3.52 -27.19
N GLU A 115 19.56 4.84 -27.12
CA GLU A 115 20.12 5.67 -26.05
C GLU A 115 19.54 5.30 -24.68
N LEU A 116 18.24 5.04 -24.62
CA LEU A 116 17.56 4.62 -23.39
C LEU A 116 18.15 3.31 -22.85
N ARG A 117 18.32 2.32 -23.72
CA ARG A 117 18.95 1.04 -23.37
C ARG A 117 20.38 1.24 -22.92
N GLN A 118 21.17 2.08 -23.60
CA GLN A 118 22.54 2.40 -23.17
C GLN A 118 22.55 2.99 -21.76
N GLN A 119 21.76 4.04 -21.54
CA GLN A 119 21.67 4.73 -20.27
C GLN A 119 21.25 3.81 -19.13
N THR A 120 20.34 2.86 -19.39
CA THR A 120 19.78 2.00 -18.33
C THR A 120 20.50 0.66 -18.16
N SER A 121 21.11 0.10 -19.21
CA SER A 121 21.86 -1.16 -19.13
C SER A 121 23.27 -0.96 -18.59
N TYR A 122 23.91 0.15 -18.99
CA TYR A 122 25.30 0.48 -18.61
C TYR A 122 25.39 1.53 -17.52
N MET A 123 24.26 2.10 -17.09
CA MET A 123 24.22 3.28 -16.22
C MET A 123 25.06 4.46 -16.76
N ASP A 124 25.24 4.50 -18.09
CA ASP A 124 26.11 5.45 -18.78
C ASP A 124 25.32 6.68 -19.23
N ILE A 125 25.63 7.81 -18.62
CA ILE A 125 24.97 9.10 -18.87
C ILE A 125 25.93 10.12 -19.51
N THR A 126 27.04 9.64 -20.10
CA THR A 126 28.02 10.51 -20.77
C THR A 126 27.35 11.37 -21.85
N GLY A 127 26.53 10.76 -22.72
CA GLY A 127 25.79 11.47 -23.77
C GLY A 127 24.87 12.58 -23.24
N PRO A 128 23.94 12.27 -22.32
CA PRO A 128 23.10 13.27 -21.64
C PRO A 128 23.88 14.41 -20.96
N VAL A 129 25.02 14.11 -20.32
CA VAL A 129 25.86 15.15 -19.68
C VAL A 129 26.52 16.05 -20.73
N LEU A 130 27.06 15.48 -21.81
CA LEU A 130 27.62 16.25 -22.93
C LEU A 130 26.55 17.14 -23.58
N ALA A 131 25.32 16.63 -23.75
CA ALA A 131 24.21 17.43 -24.24
C ALA A 131 23.90 18.64 -23.32
N SER A 132 23.89 18.43 -22.00
CA SER A 132 23.72 19.51 -21.01
C SER A 132 24.82 20.58 -21.12
N ILE A 133 26.08 20.16 -21.30
CA ILE A 133 27.22 21.05 -21.45
C ILE A 133 27.11 21.86 -22.74
N ARG A 134 26.82 21.19 -23.87
CA ARG A 134 26.69 21.82 -25.19
C ARG A 134 25.54 22.82 -25.24
N ASP A 135 24.39 22.47 -24.69
CA ASP A 135 23.24 23.39 -24.56
C ASP A 135 23.63 24.66 -23.78
N GLY A 136 24.26 24.49 -22.62
CA GLY A 136 24.79 25.61 -21.86
C GLY A 136 25.82 26.44 -22.65
N ASN A 137 26.68 25.77 -23.42
CA ASN A 137 27.68 26.43 -24.24
C ASN A 137 27.10 27.14 -25.48
N ARG A 138 25.80 26.98 -25.75
CA ARG A 138 25.12 27.41 -26.99
C ARG A 138 25.77 26.82 -28.24
N THR A 139 26.39 25.67 -28.09
CA THR A 139 26.87 24.86 -29.21
C THR A 139 25.77 23.86 -29.56
N PRO A 140 25.62 23.49 -30.85
CA PRO A 140 24.68 22.44 -31.22
C PRO A 140 24.89 21.21 -30.33
N VAL A 141 23.79 20.67 -29.80
CA VAL A 141 23.80 19.35 -29.18
C VAL A 141 24.13 18.38 -30.32
N GLY A 142 25.43 18.08 -30.46
CA GLY A 142 26.01 17.41 -31.62
C GLY A 142 25.62 15.93 -31.73
N GLN A 143 26.47 15.15 -32.42
CA GLN A 143 26.25 13.70 -32.57
C GLN A 143 26.01 13.02 -31.22
N ALA A 144 25.05 12.10 -31.22
CA ALA A 144 24.78 11.20 -30.10
C ALA A 144 26.08 10.48 -29.69
N TYR A 145 26.26 10.32 -28.39
CA TYR A 145 27.36 9.52 -27.87
C TYR A 145 27.24 8.09 -28.44
N PRO A 146 28.34 7.45 -28.88
CA PRO A 146 28.27 6.18 -29.57
C PRO A 146 27.52 5.13 -28.76
N ALA A 147 26.55 4.48 -29.41
CA ALA A 147 25.82 3.38 -28.82
C ALA A 147 26.71 2.14 -28.72
N TYR A 148 26.63 1.43 -27.59
CA TYR A 148 27.27 0.13 -27.45
C TYR A 148 26.66 -0.88 -28.43
N GLU A 149 27.50 -1.81 -28.88
CA GLU A 149 27.11 -2.86 -29.81
C GLU A 149 26.06 -3.79 -29.20
N VAL A 150 25.04 -4.11 -30.00
CA VAL A 150 24.02 -5.11 -29.68
C VAL A 150 24.36 -6.39 -30.40
N ARG A 151 24.52 -7.47 -29.65
CA ARG A 151 24.83 -8.80 -30.17
C ARG A 151 23.68 -9.75 -29.97
N THR A 152 23.46 -10.59 -30.98
CA THR A 152 22.63 -11.79 -30.83
C THR A 152 23.35 -12.77 -29.90
N PRO A 153 22.64 -13.42 -28.96
CA PRO A 153 23.24 -14.44 -28.11
C PRO A 153 23.72 -15.65 -28.94
N THR A 154 24.82 -16.26 -28.52
CA THR A 154 25.26 -17.55 -29.08
C THR A 154 24.32 -18.67 -28.62
N PRO A 155 24.22 -19.80 -29.37
CA PRO A 155 23.39 -20.93 -28.97
C PRO A 155 23.72 -21.46 -27.57
N SER A 156 25.00 -21.46 -27.19
CA SER A 156 25.45 -21.89 -25.85
C SER A 156 24.94 -21.00 -24.72
N GLN A 157 24.91 -19.68 -24.92
CA GLN A 157 24.41 -18.75 -23.92
C GLN A 157 22.89 -18.84 -23.78
N VAL A 158 22.17 -19.04 -24.89
CA VAL A 158 20.71 -19.29 -24.85
C VAL A 158 20.41 -20.58 -24.11
N ALA A 159 21.13 -21.67 -24.43
CA ALA A 159 20.92 -22.97 -23.80
C ALA A 159 21.18 -22.94 -22.28
N ASP A 160 22.24 -22.26 -21.84
CA ASP A 160 22.55 -22.08 -20.41
C ASP A 160 21.42 -21.33 -19.67
N LEU A 161 21.04 -20.15 -20.18
CA LEU A 161 20.02 -19.33 -19.52
C LEU A 161 18.63 -19.96 -19.60
N ALA A 162 18.27 -20.60 -20.73
CA ALA A 162 17.04 -21.37 -20.86
C ALA A 162 17.04 -22.59 -19.91
N GLY A 163 18.18 -23.26 -19.73
CA GLY A 163 18.32 -24.36 -18.76
C GLY A 163 18.01 -23.91 -17.34
N LYS A 164 18.58 -22.78 -16.91
CA LYS A 164 18.27 -22.15 -15.61
C LYS A 164 16.79 -21.78 -15.49
N LEU A 165 16.24 -21.17 -16.54
CA LEU A 165 14.84 -20.74 -16.55
C LEU A 165 13.83 -21.90 -16.58
N ARG A 166 14.18 -23.07 -17.13
CA ARG A 166 13.36 -24.30 -17.07
C ARG A 166 13.25 -24.84 -15.64
N GLN A 167 14.34 -24.80 -14.89
CA GLN A 167 14.39 -25.26 -13.50
C GLN A 167 13.64 -24.29 -12.57
N ASN A 168 13.80 -22.99 -12.80
CA ASN A 168 13.12 -21.94 -12.06
C ASN A 168 12.72 -20.82 -13.01
N PRO A 169 11.42 -20.43 -13.11
CA PRO A 169 11.00 -19.35 -14.00
C PRO A 169 11.66 -17.99 -13.69
N VAL A 170 12.33 -17.85 -12.55
CA VAL A 170 13.14 -16.68 -12.19
C VAL A 170 14.60 -17.08 -12.05
N TYR A 171 15.47 -16.42 -12.79
CA TYR A 171 16.92 -16.45 -12.60
C TYR A 171 17.41 -15.07 -12.13
N ASN A 172 17.95 -15.01 -10.91
CA ASN A 172 18.68 -13.84 -10.41
C ASN A 172 20.18 -14.11 -10.49
N ALA A 173 20.90 -13.33 -11.31
CA ALA A 173 22.35 -13.42 -11.37
C ALA A 173 22.96 -13.10 -9.98
N PRO A 174 23.97 -13.86 -9.52
CA PRO A 174 24.51 -13.72 -8.16
C PRO A 174 25.04 -12.32 -7.82
N ASP A 175 25.57 -11.62 -8.82
CA ASP A 175 26.20 -10.30 -8.73
C ASP A 175 25.23 -9.13 -8.94
N ARG A 176 23.94 -9.40 -9.21
CA ARG A 176 22.91 -8.37 -9.28
C ARG A 176 22.42 -8.01 -7.87
N ALA A 177 22.59 -6.75 -7.49
CA ALA A 177 22.13 -6.23 -6.20
C ALA A 177 20.58 -6.19 -6.08
N ASP A 178 19.89 -5.71 -7.12
CA ASP A 178 18.43 -5.63 -7.19
C ASP A 178 17.84 -6.96 -7.70
N LYS A 179 17.36 -7.82 -6.81
CA LYS A 179 16.80 -9.13 -7.20
C LYS A 179 15.32 -9.03 -7.54
N PHE A 180 14.89 -9.84 -8.51
CA PHE A 180 13.48 -10.08 -8.75
C PHE A 180 12.92 -11.02 -7.67
N THR A 181 11.89 -10.57 -6.96
CA THR A 181 11.29 -11.28 -5.82
C THR A 181 9.80 -11.52 -5.96
N LEU A 182 9.14 -10.92 -6.96
CA LEU A 182 7.72 -11.11 -7.17
C LEU A 182 7.38 -12.58 -7.48
N PRO A 183 6.39 -13.18 -6.78
CA PRO A 183 5.94 -14.53 -7.12
C PRO A 183 5.32 -14.56 -8.52
N THR A 184 5.87 -15.39 -9.40
CA THR A 184 5.37 -15.55 -10.79
C THR A 184 3.92 -16.02 -10.83
N GLN A 185 3.49 -16.83 -9.86
CA GLN A 185 2.10 -17.24 -9.72
C GLN A 185 1.17 -16.03 -9.46
N SER A 186 1.58 -15.08 -8.61
CA SER A 186 0.80 -13.86 -8.38
C SER A 186 0.70 -12.97 -9.62
N ILE A 187 1.71 -12.99 -10.51
CA ILE A 187 1.64 -12.33 -11.81
C ILE A 187 0.60 -13.03 -12.69
N LYS A 188 0.63 -14.36 -12.76
CA LYS A 188 -0.33 -15.16 -13.52
C LYS A 188 -1.77 -14.94 -13.05
N ASP A 189 -2.02 -14.97 -11.75
CA ASP A 189 -3.36 -14.80 -11.19
C ASP A 189 -3.95 -13.42 -11.54
N LYS A 190 -3.11 -12.37 -11.59
CA LYS A 190 -3.55 -11.00 -11.89
C LYS A 190 -3.70 -10.73 -13.38
N THR A 191 -2.70 -11.15 -14.17
CA THR A 191 -2.55 -10.76 -15.58
C THR A 191 -2.96 -11.84 -16.56
N GLY A 192 -3.07 -13.08 -16.12
CA GLY A 192 -3.28 -14.25 -16.97
C GLY A 192 -2.01 -14.73 -17.70
N PHE A 193 -0.90 -14.02 -17.60
CA PHE A 193 0.36 -14.38 -18.25
C PHE A 193 1.24 -15.24 -17.35
N THR A 194 1.83 -16.29 -17.91
CA THR A 194 3.02 -16.91 -17.35
C THR A 194 4.24 -16.11 -17.78
N VAL A 195 5.21 -15.97 -16.87
CA VAL A 195 6.39 -15.14 -17.10
C VAL A 195 7.66 -15.90 -16.75
N ARG A 196 8.73 -15.60 -17.48
CA ARG A 196 10.09 -15.98 -17.12
C ARG A 196 10.95 -14.75 -17.03
N VAL A 197 11.72 -14.63 -15.97
CA VAL A 197 12.51 -13.43 -15.68
C VAL A 197 13.98 -13.80 -15.49
N ALA A 198 14.85 -13.23 -16.31
CA ALA A 198 16.29 -13.25 -16.09
C ALA A 198 16.75 -11.87 -15.63
N ALA A 199 17.26 -11.77 -14.41
CA ALA A 199 17.73 -10.55 -13.79
C ALA A 199 19.27 -10.55 -13.77
N LEU A 200 19.89 -9.83 -14.69
CA LEU A 200 21.33 -9.74 -14.93
C LEU A 200 21.91 -8.42 -14.38
N PRO A 201 23.18 -8.35 -13.95
CA PRO A 201 23.80 -7.13 -13.44
C PRO A 201 23.80 -6.00 -14.48
N ALA A 202 24.18 -4.78 -14.10
CA ALA A 202 24.47 -3.75 -15.11
C ALA A 202 25.74 -4.09 -15.88
N LEU A 203 25.80 -3.68 -17.14
CA LEU A 203 26.99 -3.81 -17.98
C LEU A 203 27.99 -2.71 -17.63
N LYS A 204 29.27 -3.03 -17.79
CA LYS A 204 30.36 -2.05 -17.72
C LYS A 204 30.61 -1.44 -19.10
N PRO A 205 31.14 -0.21 -19.16
CA PRO A 205 31.56 0.39 -20.43
C PRO A 205 32.48 -0.56 -21.23
N GLY A 206 32.12 -0.78 -22.49
CA GLY A 206 32.86 -1.63 -23.43
C GLY A 206 32.43 -3.11 -23.47
N GLU A 207 31.59 -3.56 -22.53
CA GLU A 207 30.95 -4.88 -22.64
C GLU A 207 29.88 -4.85 -23.75
N PRO A 208 29.66 -5.95 -24.50
CA PRO A 208 28.59 -6.00 -25.50
C PRO A 208 27.23 -6.21 -24.83
N PHE A 209 26.19 -5.56 -25.35
CA PHE A 209 24.82 -5.86 -24.92
C PHE A 209 24.34 -7.10 -25.67
N VAL A 210 24.03 -8.18 -24.95
CA VAL A 210 23.50 -9.40 -25.56
C VAL A 210 21.97 -9.42 -25.43
N ASP A 211 21.27 -9.41 -26.56
CA ASP A 211 19.80 -9.38 -26.57
C ASP A 211 19.20 -10.79 -26.45
N TYR A 212 19.08 -11.27 -25.21
CA TYR A 212 18.60 -12.62 -24.92
C TYR A 212 17.10 -12.84 -25.15
N ALA A 213 16.26 -11.81 -24.99
CA ALA A 213 14.82 -11.99 -24.87
C ALA A 213 14.20 -12.64 -26.12
N PRO A 214 14.51 -12.21 -27.37
CA PRO A 214 13.94 -12.83 -28.57
C PRO A 214 14.34 -14.30 -28.75
N ALA A 215 15.57 -14.67 -28.38
CA ALA A 215 16.05 -16.05 -28.49
C ALA A 215 15.40 -16.94 -27.43
N LEU A 216 15.30 -16.46 -26.18
CA LEU A 216 14.64 -17.19 -25.10
C LEU A 216 13.14 -17.35 -25.32
N ALA A 217 12.45 -16.37 -25.92
CA ALA A 217 11.03 -16.49 -26.23
C ALA A 217 10.72 -17.63 -27.23
N LYS A 218 11.69 -18.03 -28.06
CA LYS A 218 11.55 -19.22 -28.92
C LYS A 218 11.60 -20.53 -28.13
N GLU A 219 12.36 -20.55 -27.03
CA GLU A 219 12.44 -21.70 -26.12
C GLU A 219 11.19 -21.82 -25.21
N PHE A 220 10.45 -20.71 -25.05
CA PHE A 220 9.29 -20.59 -24.17
C PHE A 220 8.12 -19.86 -24.86
N PRO A 221 7.52 -20.45 -25.91
CA PRO A 221 6.56 -19.75 -26.78
C PRO A 221 5.26 -19.31 -26.10
N ASP A 222 4.91 -19.94 -24.98
CA ASP A 222 3.68 -19.64 -24.21
C ASP A 222 3.91 -18.63 -23.09
N ASP A 223 5.17 -18.27 -22.81
CA ASP A 223 5.53 -17.38 -21.70
C ASP A 223 5.92 -15.98 -22.21
N ILE A 224 5.70 -14.96 -21.39
CA ILE A 224 6.35 -13.67 -21.58
C ILE A 224 7.74 -13.75 -20.96
N VAL A 225 8.78 -13.63 -21.78
CA VAL A 225 10.17 -13.62 -21.33
C VAL A 225 10.63 -12.19 -21.11
N LEU A 226 11.11 -11.89 -19.90
CA LEU A 226 11.66 -10.60 -19.52
C LEU A 226 13.14 -10.77 -19.13
N VAL A 227 14.01 -9.96 -19.73
CA VAL A 227 15.45 -9.97 -19.43
C VAL A 227 15.84 -8.58 -18.95
N GLY A 228 16.09 -8.47 -17.65
CA GLY A 228 16.61 -7.26 -17.03
C GLY A 228 18.14 -7.22 -17.10
N GLN A 229 18.72 -6.22 -17.74
CA GLN A 229 20.15 -5.93 -17.71
C GLN A 229 20.33 -4.56 -17.06
N GLY A 230 20.90 -4.50 -15.85
CA GLY A 230 20.86 -3.27 -15.06
C GLY A 230 19.41 -2.77 -14.84
N TYR A 231 19.12 -1.53 -15.23
CA TYR A 231 17.77 -0.95 -15.20
C TYR A 231 16.99 -1.12 -16.50
N TRP A 232 17.63 -1.59 -17.58
CA TRP A 232 16.95 -1.95 -18.81
C TRP A 232 16.20 -3.26 -18.62
N THR A 233 15.01 -3.39 -19.20
CA THR A 233 14.29 -4.66 -19.23
C THR A 233 13.75 -4.85 -20.63
N GLU A 234 14.32 -5.82 -21.32
CA GLU A 234 13.81 -6.28 -22.60
C GLU A 234 12.68 -7.28 -22.37
N ALA A 235 11.71 -7.32 -23.28
CA ALA A 235 10.57 -8.22 -23.17
C ALA A 235 10.23 -8.84 -24.53
N ALA A 236 10.00 -10.15 -24.54
CA ALA A 236 9.61 -10.89 -25.73
C ALA A 236 8.49 -11.89 -25.42
N GLY A 237 7.60 -12.10 -26.38
CA GLY A 237 6.50 -13.05 -26.23
C GLY A 237 5.55 -13.03 -27.42
N LYS A 238 4.42 -13.73 -27.25
CA LYS A 238 3.31 -13.67 -28.22
C LYS A 238 2.79 -12.24 -28.33
N ASP A 239 2.46 -11.81 -29.55
CA ASP A 239 2.01 -10.45 -29.85
C ASP A 239 3.05 -9.36 -29.53
N GLN A 240 4.28 -9.54 -30.06
CA GLN A 240 5.46 -8.69 -29.77
C GLN A 240 5.20 -7.18 -29.83
N GLN A 241 4.34 -6.70 -30.73
CA GLN A 241 3.99 -5.27 -30.81
C GLN A 241 3.34 -4.75 -29.52
N LEU A 242 2.48 -5.54 -28.86
CA LEU A 242 1.86 -5.17 -27.58
C LEU A 242 2.89 -5.25 -26.45
N VAL A 243 3.78 -6.23 -26.50
CA VAL A 243 4.89 -6.39 -25.55
C VAL A 243 5.82 -5.18 -25.61
N ASP A 244 6.24 -4.77 -26.80
CA ASP A 244 7.06 -3.57 -27.03
C ASP A 244 6.35 -2.29 -26.54
N SER A 245 5.05 -2.16 -26.83
CA SER A 245 4.24 -1.03 -26.35
C SER A 245 4.18 -0.96 -24.83
N ALA A 246 4.00 -2.11 -24.16
CA ALA A 246 3.99 -2.20 -22.70
C ALA A 246 5.38 -1.89 -22.09
N ARG A 247 6.47 -2.39 -22.69
CA ARG A 247 7.85 -2.07 -22.31
C ARG A 247 8.11 -0.56 -22.43
N ASN A 248 7.81 0.01 -23.58
CA ASN A 248 8.01 1.44 -23.85
C ASN A 248 7.17 2.31 -22.89
N TYR A 249 5.93 1.92 -22.62
CA TYR A 249 5.09 2.59 -21.63
C TYR A 249 5.73 2.58 -20.24
N ALA A 250 6.33 1.47 -19.81
CA ALA A 250 6.97 1.39 -18.50
C ALA A 250 8.11 2.41 -18.36
N PHE A 251 8.90 2.62 -19.42
CA PHE A 251 9.97 3.62 -19.42
C PHE A 251 9.46 5.06 -19.58
N GLY A 252 8.45 5.30 -20.39
CA GLY A 252 7.90 6.65 -20.59
C GLY A 252 7.06 7.17 -19.43
N ARG A 253 6.15 6.34 -18.86
CA ARG A 253 5.23 6.78 -17.80
C ARG A 253 5.94 7.16 -16.50
N TYR A 254 7.05 6.48 -16.21
CA TYR A 254 7.80 6.58 -14.96
C TYR A 254 9.23 7.06 -15.20
N GLU A 255 9.47 7.85 -16.24
CA GLU A 255 10.79 8.33 -16.64
C GLU A 255 11.55 8.99 -15.47
N ILE A 256 10.96 10.04 -14.89
CA ILE A 256 11.55 10.76 -13.75
C ILE A 256 11.80 9.80 -12.58
N GLY A 257 10.82 8.98 -12.23
CA GLY A 257 10.97 8.01 -11.13
C GLY A 257 12.10 7.03 -11.37
N THR A 258 12.21 6.50 -12.60
CA THR A 258 13.24 5.54 -12.98
C THR A 258 14.63 6.16 -12.93
N PHE A 259 14.78 7.37 -13.46
CA PHE A 259 16.09 7.97 -13.64
C PHE A 259 16.58 8.69 -12.40
N SER A 260 15.72 9.44 -11.70
CA SER A 260 16.16 10.17 -10.51
C SER A 260 16.10 9.34 -9.24
N LYS A 261 15.14 8.41 -9.10
CA LYS A 261 14.97 7.61 -7.86
C LYS A 261 15.53 6.20 -7.97
N GLY A 262 15.83 5.75 -9.19
CA GLY A 262 16.06 4.34 -9.47
C GLY A 262 14.75 3.57 -9.47
N GLY A 263 14.79 2.33 -9.96
CA GLY A 263 13.64 1.43 -9.92
C GLY A 263 14.09 -0.01 -9.72
N THR A 264 13.22 -0.85 -9.18
CA THR A 264 13.50 -2.28 -9.07
C THR A 264 13.08 -3.01 -10.34
N ILE A 265 13.72 -4.15 -10.58
CA ILE A 265 13.27 -5.09 -11.60
C ILE A 265 11.84 -5.58 -11.32
N ASP A 266 11.47 -5.75 -10.06
CA ASP A 266 10.09 -6.07 -9.67
C ASP A 266 9.10 -5.00 -10.15
N GLY A 267 9.39 -3.72 -9.88
CA GLY A 267 8.55 -2.60 -10.32
C GLY A 267 8.50 -2.49 -11.84
N ARG A 268 9.62 -2.72 -12.52
CA ARG A 268 9.70 -2.69 -13.99
C ARG A 268 8.88 -3.81 -14.62
N VAL A 269 9.16 -5.06 -14.25
CA VAL A 269 8.44 -6.24 -14.74
C VAL A 269 6.96 -6.11 -14.42
N GLY A 270 6.62 -5.75 -13.17
CA GLY A 270 5.23 -5.54 -12.74
C GLY A 270 4.48 -4.50 -13.60
N THR A 271 5.14 -3.39 -13.94
CA THR A 271 4.55 -2.36 -14.83
C THR A 271 4.35 -2.90 -16.24
N ILE A 272 5.33 -3.61 -16.81
CA ILE A 272 5.25 -4.18 -18.16
C ILE A 272 4.10 -5.17 -18.24
N VAL A 273 4.05 -6.16 -17.35
CA VAL A 273 3.03 -7.23 -17.42
C VAL A 273 1.62 -6.71 -17.13
N THR A 274 1.49 -5.74 -16.22
CA THR A 274 0.21 -5.06 -15.95
C THR A 274 -0.25 -4.30 -17.19
N ARG A 275 0.64 -3.51 -17.80
CA ARG A 275 0.30 -2.74 -19.00
C ARG A 275 -0.03 -3.64 -20.17
N LEU A 276 0.73 -4.72 -20.37
CA LEU A 276 0.44 -5.73 -21.39
C LEU A 276 -0.95 -6.34 -21.17
N SER A 277 -1.32 -6.64 -19.93
CA SER A 277 -2.66 -7.16 -19.60
C SER A 277 -3.76 -6.16 -19.88
N GLU A 278 -3.51 -4.87 -19.70
CA GLU A 278 -4.48 -3.84 -20.08
C GLU A 278 -4.64 -3.76 -21.59
N LEU A 279 -3.53 -3.77 -22.33
CA LEU A 279 -3.52 -3.70 -23.79
C LEU A 279 -4.16 -4.93 -24.44
N SER A 280 -3.95 -6.12 -23.88
CA SER A 280 -4.53 -7.37 -24.41
C SER A 280 -6.02 -7.51 -24.13
N ARG A 281 -6.53 -6.90 -23.05
CA ARG A 281 -7.94 -7.01 -22.65
C ARG A 281 -8.81 -5.81 -23.04
N ARG A 282 -8.22 -4.61 -23.21
CA ARG A 282 -8.98 -3.38 -23.48
C ARG A 282 -8.81 -2.97 -24.94
N LYS A 283 -9.93 -2.73 -25.62
CA LYS A 283 -9.91 -2.21 -27.00
C LYS A 283 -9.35 -0.77 -27.02
N PRO A 284 -8.51 -0.39 -28.00
CA PRO A 284 -7.78 0.89 -28.03
C PRO A 284 -8.64 2.15 -27.93
N PHE A 285 -9.93 2.07 -28.26
CA PHE A 285 -10.90 3.18 -28.22
C PHE A 285 -12.18 2.84 -27.46
N GLY A 286 -12.19 1.77 -26.67
CA GLY A 286 -13.31 1.48 -25.79
C GLY A 286 -13.16 2.24 -24.48
N ARG A 287 -14.19 2.98 -24.05
CA ARG A 287 -14.37 3.18 -22.60
C ARG A 287 -14.26 1.79 -21.95
N PRO A 288 -13.60 1.63 -20.80
CA PRO A 288 -13.63 0.35 -20.09
C PRO A 288 -15.11 -0.06 -20.05
N GLN A 289 -15.45 -1.18 -20.69
CA GLN A 289 -16.81 -1.67 -20.55
C GLN A 289 -17.00 -1.81 -19.05
N PRO A 290 -18.01 -1.14 -18.45
CA PRO A 290 -18.33 -1.41 -17.06
C PRO A 290 -18.44 -2.93 -16.96
N GLU A 291 -17.79 -3.52 -15.94
CA GLU A 291 -17.97 -4.94 -15.67
C GLU A 291 -19.46 -5.24 -15.80
N THR A 292 -19.81 -6.18 -16.68
CA THR A 292 -21.20 -6.60 -16.87
C THR A 292 -21.76 -6.84 -15.48
N TYR A 293 -22.66 -5.97 -15.04
CA TYR A 293 -23.29 -6.06 -13.75
C TYR A 293 -23.97 -7.42 -13.70
N ASP A 294 -23.33 -8.38 -13.03
CA ASP A 294 -23.88 -9.70 -12.81
C ASP A 294 -24.76 -9.58 -11.56
N PRO A 295 -26.10 -9.55 -11.74
CA PRO A 295 -27.01 -9.42 -10.61
C PRO A 295 -26.88 -10.63 -9.69
N ALA A 296 -26.59 -11.82 -10.22
CA ALA A 296 -26.49 -13.05 -9.44
C ALA A 296 -25.24 -13.02 -8.55
N ALA A 297 -24.07 -12.64 -9.08
CA ALA A 297 -22.85 -12.51 -8.29
C ALA A 297 -22.96 -11.39 -7.24
N THR A 298 -23.59 -10.27 -7.59
CA THR A 298 -23.80 -9.14 -6.67
C THR A 298 -24.75 -9.53 -5.53
N ILE A 299 -25.88 -10.16 -5.86
CA ILE A 299 -26.84 -10.67 -4.87
C ILE A 299 -26.16 -11.72 -4.00
N ALA A 300 -25.46 -12.70 -4.56
CA ALA A 300 -24.77 -13.74 -3.78
C ALA A 300 -23.74 -13.16 -2.79
N ARG A 301 -23.02 -12.10 -3.18
CA ARG A 301 -22.00 -11.46 -2.34
C ARG A 301 -22.57 -10.70 -1.14
N TYR A 302 -23.74 -10.08 -1.29
CA TYR A 302 -24.35 -9.24 -0.24
C TYR A 302 -25.51 -9.93 0.51
N THR A 303 -26.06 -11.03 -0.02
CA THR A 303 -27.11 -11.83 0.63
C THR A 303 -26.75 -12.24 2.06
N PRO A 304 -25.54 -12.76 2.38
CA PRO A 304 -25.20 -13.16 3.75
C PRO A 304 -25.23 -11.99 4.74
N LEU A 305 -24.80 -10.80 4.32
CA LEU A 305 -24.79 -9.59 5.15
C LEU A 305 -26.20 -9.02 5.33
N ALA A 306 -27.01 -9.01 4.28
CA ALA A 306 -28.40 -8.55 4.35
C ALA A 306 -29.24 -9.46 5.26
N TRP A 307 -29.07 -10.78 5.15
CA TRP A 307 -29.81 -11.76 5.94
C TRP A 307 -29.31 -11.80 7.38
N GLY A 308 -27.99 -11.75 7.59
CA GLY A 308 -27.39 -11.66 8.92
C GLY A 308 -27.79 -10.38 9.66
N GLY A 309 -27.77 -9.22 8.99
CA GLY A 309 -28.20 -7.94 9.57
C GLY A 309 -29.69 -7.94 9.93
N SER A 310 -30.53 -8.52 9.07
CA SER A 310 -31.99 -8.63 9.33
C SER A 310 -32.29 -9.53 10.52
N ALA A 311 -31.58 -10.66 10.65
CA ALA A 311 -31.74 -11.58 11.77
C ALA A 311 -31.31 -10.96 13.11
N VAL A 312 -30.24 -10.14 13.12
CA VAL A 312 -29.79 -9.44 14.32
C VAL A 312 -30.78 -8.35 14.74
N ILE A 313 -31.33 -7.58 13.81
CA ILE A 313 -32.30 -6.52 14.12
C ILE A 313 -33.62 -7.13 14.63
N LEU A 314 -34.15 -8.15 13.95
CA LEU A 314 -35.40 -8.79 14.34
C LEU A 314 -35.26 -9.63 15.62
N GLY A 315 -34.21 -10.44 15.73
CA GLY A 315 -33.93 -11.26 16.90
C GLY A 315 -33.53 -10.43 18.13
N GLY A 316 -32.66 -9.44 17.94
CA GLY A 316 -32.20 -8.54 19.01
C GLY A 316 -33.31 -7.64 19.55
N GLY A 317 -34.18 -7.11 18.68
CA GLY A 317 -35.33 -6.30 19.07
C GLY A 317 -36.37 -7.09 19.88
N ALA A 318 -36.67 -8.33 19.48
CA ALA A 318 -37.60 -9.19 20.20
C ALA A 318 -37.10 -9.57 21.61
N LEU A 319 -35.81 -9.92 21.73
CA LEU A 319 -35.18 -10.26 23.01
C LEU A 319 -35.10 -9.06 23.96
N ALA A 320 -34.72 -7.89 23.45
CA ALA A 320 -34.69 -6.65 24.25
C ALA A 320 -36.08 -6.25 24.76
N GLY A 321 -37.12 -6.38 23.92
CA GLY A 321 -38.51 -6.11 24.29
C GLY A 321 -39.03 -7.07 25.38
N PHE A 322 -38.67 -8.35 25.30
CA PHE A 322 -39.04 -9.35 26.31
C PHE A 322 -38.37 -9.07 27.67
N ALA A 323 -37.06 -8.78 27.67
CA ALA A 323 -36.31 -8.48 28.90
C ALA A 323 -36.85 -7.22 29.61
N LEU A 324 -37.17 -6.16 28.85
CA LEU A 324 -37.74 -4.92 29.41
C LEU A 324 -39.14 -5.14 30.00
N ARG A 325 -40.00 -5.95 29.36
CA ARG A 325 -41.31 -6.30 29.92
C ARG A 325 -41.19 -7.09 31.21
N HIS A 326 -40.27 -8.04 31.29
CA HIS A 326 -40.10 -8.85 32.49
C HIS A 326 -39.61 -8.01 33.69
N ARG A 327 -38.68 -7.07 33.44
CA ARG A 327 -38.18 -6.14 34.47
C ARG A 327 -39.28 -5.22 35.00
N ARG A 328 -40.15 -4.69 34.12
CA ARG A 328 -41.30 -3.86 34.53
C ARG A 328 -42.35 -4.62 35.33
N ARG A 329 -42.55 -5.92 35.07
CA ARG A 329 -43.45 -6.77 35.87
C ARG A 329 -42.91 -6.97 37.29
N ARG A 330 -41.63 -7.33 37.42
CA ARG A 330 -40.98 -7.48 38.73
C ARG A 330 -41.04 -6.21 39.57
N GLN A 331 -40.79 -5.04 38.97
CA GLN A 331 -40.89 -3.76 39.68
C GLN A 331 -42.30 -3.47 40.21
N ARG A 332 -43.35 -3.88 39.47
CA ARG A 332 -44.74 -3.72 39.93
C ARG A 332 -45.08 -4.69 41.05
N GLU A 333 -44.60 -5.93 40.95
CA GLU A 333 -44.78 -6.96 41.99
C GLU A 333 -44.07 -6.56 43.30
N GLU A 334 -42.84 -6.05 43.21
CA GLU A 334 -42.08 -5.54 44.36
C GLU A 334 -42.76 -4.31 45.00
N ALA A 335 -43.21 -3.35 44.20
CA ALA A 335 -43.92 -2.18 44.70
C ALA A 335 -45.24 -2.57 45.40
N ALA A 336 -46.00 -3.49 44.83
CA ALA A 336 -47.23 -4.01 45.44
C ALA A 336 -46.94 -4.75 46.76
N LEU A 337 -45.88 -5.56 46.80
CA LEU A 337 -45.47 -6.25 48.03
C LEU A 337 -45.07 -5.27 49.14
N LEU A 338 -44.27 -4.25 48.82
CA LEU A 338 -43.86 -3.23 49.79
C LEU A 338 -45.07 -2.45 50.35
N GLN A 339 -46.02 -2.10 49.48
CA GLN A 339 -47.24 -1.43 49.91
C GLN A 339 -48.09 -2.32 50.83
N ALA A 340 -48.29 -3.59 50.46
CA ALA A 340 -49.05 -4.53 51.28
C ALA A 340 -48.37 -4.81 52.64
N LYS A 341 -47.04 -4.96 52.64
CA LYS A 341 -46.24 -5.08 53.88
C LYS A 341 -46.44 -3.90 54.82
N ALA A 342 -46.40 -2.68 54.29
CA ALA A 342 -46.57 -1.47 55.09
C ALA A 342 -47.96 -1.42 55.75
N LYS A 343 -49.02 -1.79 55.04
CA LYS A 343 -50.39 -1.83 55.57
C LYS A 343 -50.57 -2.91 56.63
N ALA A 344 -50.15 -4.14 56.34
CA ALA A 344 -50.23 -5.26 57.27
C ALA A 344 -49.48 -4.95 58.58
N TYR A 345 -48.28 -4.39 58.48
CA TYR A 345 -47.50 -3.99 59.66
C TYR A 345 -48.18 -2.90 60.49
N ALA A 346 -48.78 -1.90 59.83
CA ALA A 346 -49.53 -0.84 60.50
C ALA A 346 -50.71 -1.42 61.30
N ARG A 347 -51.48 -2.34 60.70
CA ARG A 347 -52.62 -3.00 61.37
C ARG A 347 -52.22 -3.90 62.52
N ILE A 348 -51.14 -4.69 62.36
CA ILE A 348 -50.60 -5.50 63.47
C ILE A 348 -50.17 -4.62 64.63
N SER A 349 -49.53 -3.48 64.34
CA SER A 349 -49.07 -2.54 65.37
C SER A 349 -50.24 -1.87 66.10
N GLU A 350 -51.28 -1.49 65.35
CA GLU A 350 -52.53 -0.94 65.91
C GLU A 350 -53.22 -1.95 66.83
N LEU A 351 -53.38 -3.20 66.38
CA LEU A 351 -53.93 -4.30 67.19
C LEU A 351 -53.09 -4.56 68.45
N GLY A 352 -51.77 -4.61 68.31
CA GLY A 352 -50.85 -4.81 69.42
C GLY A 352 -50.95 -3.70 70.47
N THR A 353 -51.18 -2.46 70.03
CA THR A 353 -51.38 -1.31 70.93
C THR A 353 -52.71 -1.41 71.66
N ALA A 354 -53.81 -1.70 70.95
CA ALA A 354 -55.14 -1.81 71.55
C ALA A 354 -55.25 -2.96 72.56
N LEU A 355 -54.52 -4.06 72.35
CA LEU A 355 -54.41 -5.18 73.29
C LEU A 355 -53.69 -4.84 74.61
N VAL A 356 -52.94 -3.74 74.66
CA VAL A 356 -52.35 -3.25 75.92
C VAL A 356 -53.47 -2.75 76.84
N ASP A 357 -54.48 -2.11 76.27
CA ASP A 357 -55.58 -1.45 76.98
C ASP A 357 -56.75 -2.39 77.29
N ASP A 358 -57.09 -3.31 76.38
CA ASP A 358 -58.16 -4.32 76.57
C ASP A 358 -57.70 -5.73 76.17
N ARG A 359 -57.52 -6.60 77.16
CA ARG A 359 -56.98 -7.96 76.95
C ARG A 359 -58.08 -8.99 76.74
N LYS A 360 -58.60 -9.05 75.51
CA LYS A 360 -59.48 -10.13 75.08
C LYS A 360 -58.68 -11.30 74.49
N PRO A 361 -58.84 -12.54 75.00
CA PRO A 361 -58.07 -13.71 74.54
C PRO A 361 -58.18 -13.96 73.03
N ALA A 362 -59.38 -13.82 72.46
CA ALA A 362 -59.60 -14.03 71.02
C ALA A 362 -58.88 -12.99 70.15
N ALA A 363 -58.78 -11.73 70.59
CA ALA A 363 -58.03 -10.70 69.88
C ALA A 363 -56.51 -10.94 69.98
N ALA A 364 -56.03 -11.46 71.11
CA ALA A 364 -54.63 -11.83 71.29
C ALA A 364 -54.18 -12.99 70.38
N GLU A 365 -55.03 -14.00 70.18
CA GLU A 365 -54.76 -15.09 69.22
C GLU A 365 -54.67 -14.59 67.77
N ARG A 366 -55.52 -13.62 67.41
CA ARG A 366 -55.47 -12.97 66.09
C ARG A 366 -54.20 -12.15 65.91
N TYR A 367 -53.74 -11.47 66.95
CA TYR A 367 -52.46 -10.77 66.93
C TYR A 367 -51.27 -11.71 66.71
N THR A 368 -51.18 -12.81 67.46
CA THR A 368 -50.08 -13.78 67.27
C THR A 368 -50.12 -14.40 65.89
N THR A 369 -51.32 -14.78 65.41
CA THR A 369 -51.50 -15.34 64.07
C THR A 369 -51.09 -14.36 62.97
N ALA A 370 -51.52 -13.10 63.06
CA ALA A 370 -51.14 -12.07 62.08
C ALA A 370 -49.62 -11.83 62.10
N ARG A 371 -48.99 -11.79 63.28
CA ARG A 371 -47.54 -11.62 63.40
C ARG A 371 -46.76 -12.78 62.79
N ASP A 372 -47.15 -14.02 63.09
CA ASP A 372 -46.46 -15.21 62.57
C ASP A 372 -46.60 -15.30 61.04
N LEU A 373 -47.79 -15.00 60.50
CA LEU A 373 -48.01 -14.95 59.06
C LEU A 373 -47.27 -13.80 58.39
N PHE A 374 -47.08 -12.66 59.07
CA PHE A 374 -46.32 -11.53 58.54
C PHE A 374 -44.86 -11.92 58.27
N GLU A 375 -44.26 -12.71 59.16
CA GLU A 375 -42.88 -13.18 59.01
C GLU A 375 -42.74 -14.20 57.86
N GLN A 376 -43.79 -14.99 57.60
CA GLN A 376 -43.80 -16.04 56.57
C GLN A 376 -44.26 -15.56 55.19
N ALA A 377 -45.01 -14.45 55.11
CA ALA A 377 -45.58 -13.97 53.86
C ALA A 377 -44.54 -13.28 52.96
N HIS A 378 -44.43 -13.76 51.72
CA HIS A 378 -43.50 -13.22 50.70
C HIS A 378 -44.20 -12.69 49.44
N THR A 379 -45.53 -12.68 49.41
CA THR A 379 -46.34 -12.15 48.31
C THR A 379 -47.28 -11.05 48.78
N ALA A 380 -47.67 -10.15 47.89
CA ALA A 380 -48.60 -9.06 48.22
C ALA A 380 -49.97 -9.60 48.67
N GLU A 381 -50.44 -10.69 48.04
CA GLU A 381 -51.68 -11.36 48.39
C GLU A 381 -51.65 -11.95 49.80
N ALA A 382 -50.55 -12.62 50.17
CA ALA A 382 -50.37 -13.14 51.52
C ALA A 382 -50.31 -12.00 52.56
N MET A 383 -49.71 -10.85 52.20
CA MET A 383 -49.69 -9.67 53.07
C MET A 383 -51.07 -9.04 53.26
N THR A 384 -51.93 -9.04 52.23
CA THR A 384 -53.34 -8.63 52.38
C THR A 384 -54.11 -9.55 53.34
N GLU A 385 -53.81 -10.84 53.32
CA GLU A 385 -54.42 -11.80 54.26
C GLU A 385 -53.95 -11.54 55.70
N VAL A 386 -52.68 -11.19 55.89
CA VAL A 386 -52.16 -10.75 57.19
C VAL A 386 -52.88 -9.50 57.70
N GLU A 387 -53.05 -8.49 56.83
CA GLU A 387 -53.80 -7.27 57.13
C GLU A 387 -55.23 -7.61 57.59
N ARG A 388 -55.92 -8.50 56.88
CA ARG A 388 -57.28 -8.95 57.19
C ARG A 388 -57.38 -9.62 58.56
N ILE A 389 -56.43 -10.49 58.93
CA ILE A 389 -56.42 -11.17 60.23
C ILE A 389 -56.19 -10.17 61.38
N ALA A 390 -55.35 -9.16 61.16
CA ALA A 390 -55.16 -8.08 62.12
C ALA A 390 -56.43 -7.22 62.29
N GLU A 391 -57.14 -6.93 61.20
CA GLU A 391 -58.44 -6.22 61.26
C GLU A 391 -59.52 -7.04 61.98
N GLU A 392 -59.58 -8.35 61.76
CA GLU A 392 -60.46 -9.25 62.53
C GLU A 392 -60.16 -9.18 64.03
N GLY A 393 -58.87 -9.14 64.41
CA GLY A 393 -58.46 -8.98 65.80
C GLY A 393 -58.91 -7.65 66.40
N LEU A 394 -58.79 -6.55 65.64
CA LEU A 394 -59.22 -5.22 66.07
C LEU A 394 -60.74 -5.17 66.29
N ALA A 395 -61.53 -5.83 65.45
CA ALA A 395 -62.99 -5.84 65.57
C ALA A 395 -63.51 -6.63 66.79
N LEU A 396 -62.66 -7.42 67.45
CA LEU A 396 -63.02 -8.18 68.66
C LEU A 396 -62.80 -7.37 69.95
N LEU A 397 -62.02 -6.30 69.89
CA LEU A 397 -61.83 -5.31 70.97
C LEU A 397 -63.01 -4.34 70.98
#